data_AF-A0AAN0KQF6-F1
#
_entry.id   AF-A0AAN0KQF6-F1
#
_cell.length_a   1.000
_cell.length_b   1.000
_cell.length_c   1.000
_cell.angle_alpha   90.00
_cell.angle_beta   90.00
_cell.angle_gamma   90.00
#
_symmetry.space_group_name_H-M   'P 1'
#
loop_
_entity.id
_entity.type
_entity.pdbx_description
1 polymer ?
#
loop_
_entity_poly.entity_id
_entity_poly.type
_entity_poly.pdbx_seq_one_letter_code
_entity_poly.pdbx_strand_id
1 'polypeptide(L)'
;MSQTVADASVAKASCEAVANAIDFVLMKLSEYFLKPNALSVGELRARISAKSDAQVRQWRDGYQNRRPSPAYAVAIEQATGGQVTRKDLYPSEWGAIWPELIKSKKEAA
;
A
#
# COMPACT_ATOMS: atom_id res chain seq x y z
N MET A 1 -48.14 14.27 0.79
CA MET A 1 -47.95 12.83 0.49
C MET A 1 -47.75 12.78 -1.01
N SER A 2 -46.55 12.59 -1.57
CA SER A 2 -45.54 11.58 -1.26
C SER A 2 -44.19 12.02 -1.85
N GLN A 3 -43.12 11.80 -1.10
CA GLN A 3 -41.75 11.89 -1.62
C GLN A 3 -41.39 10.53 -2.23
N THR A 4 -40.96 10.52 -3.47
CA THR A 4 -40.38 9.35 -4.14
C THR A 4 -38.97 9.15 -3.58
N VAL A 5 -38.79 8.13 -2.75
CA VAL A 5 -37.47 7.65 -2.32
C VAL A 5 -36.83 6.89 -3.49
N ALA A 6 -35.80 7.48 -4.08
CA ALA A 6 -34.98 6.81 -5.07
C ALA A 6 -34.03 5.82 -4.38
N ASP A 7 -34.35 4.56 -4.66
CA ASP A 7 -33.62 3.31 -4.51
C ASP A 7 -32.09 3.41 -4.41
N ALA A 8 -31.57 2.87 -3.31
CA ALA A 8 -30.17 2.58 -3.09
C ALA A 8 -29.76 1.34 -3.92
N SER A 9 -29.29 1.55 -5.15
CA SER A 9 -28.75 0.48 -5.98
C SER A 9 -27.23 0.43 -5.94
N VAL A 10 -26.75 -0.55 -5.19
CA VAL A 10 -25.55 -1.37 -5.40
C VAL A 10 -24.89 -1.17 -6.78
N ALA A 11 -23.74 -0.50 -6.83
CA ALA A 11 -22.76 -0.66 -7.90
C ALA A 11 -21.56 -1.44 -7.36
N LYS A 12 -21.73 -2.76 -7.35
CA LYS A 12 -20.71 -3.75 -6.99
C LYS A 12 -19.73 -3.91 -8.15
N ALA A 13 -18.46 -3.74 -7.83
CA ALA A 13 -17.30 -4.41 -8.41
C ALA A 13 -17.28 -4.60 -9.94
N SER A 14 -16.59 -3.70 -10.65
CA SER A 14 -15.91 -4.12 -11.87
C SER A 14 -14.53 -4.67 -11.49
N CYS A 15 -14.43 -5.98 -11.56
CA CYS A 15 -13.21 -6.75 -11.53
C CYS A 15 -12.44 -6.46 -12.83
N GLU A 16 -11.45 -5.56 -12.80
CA GLU A 16 -10.41 -5.53 -13.82
C GLU A 16 -9.24 -6.40 -13.36
N ALA A 17 -9.43 -7.70 -13.50
CA ALA A 17 -8.35 -8.67 -13.48
C ALA A 17 -8.05 -9.05 -14.93
N VAL A 18 -7.06 -8.43 -15.58
CA VAL A 18 -5.95 -9.14 -16.25
C VAL A 18 -4.77 -8.18 -16.47
N ALA A 19 -3.57 -8.67 -16.20
CA ALA A 19 -2.27 -8.15 -16.65
C ALA A 19 -1.76 -6.85 -16.00
N ASN A 20 -0.91 -7.00 -14.99
CA ASN A 20 0.48 -6.72 -15.34
C ASN A 20 1.41 -7.77 -14.77
N ALA A 21 2.30 -8.22 -15.63
CA ALA A 21 3.37 -9.13 -15.32
C ALA A 21 4.18 -8.60 -14.14
N ILE A 22 4.85 -9.55 -13.48
CA ILE A 22 5.78 -9.39 -12.36
C ILE A 22 6.74 -8.24 -12.64
N ASP A 23 6.37 -7.05 -12.21
CA ASP A 23 7.25 -5.90 -12.16
C ASP A 23 7.59 -5.73 -10.69
N PHE A 24 8.63 -6.44 -10.26
CA PHE A 24 9.31 -6.21 -9.00
C PHE A 24 10.05 -4.87 -9.07
N VAL A 25 9.37 -3.80 -9.49
CA VAL A 25 9.91 -2.46 -9.49
C VAL A 25 9.70 -1.90 -8.10
N LEU A 26 10.83 -1.60 -7.47
CA LEU A 26 10.90 -0.71 -6.32
C LEU A 26 10.15 0.57 -6.68
N MET A 27 8.97 0.74 -6.08
CA MET A 27 8.03 1.82 -6.38
C MET A 27 7.72 2.58 -5.11
N LYS A 28 8.02 3.89 -5.10
CA LYS A 28 7.75 4.73 -3.93
C LYS A 28 6.26 4.81 -3.64
N LEU A 29 5.93 4.94 -2.36
CA LEU A 29 4.54 5.16 -1.93
C LEU A 29 3.89 6.38 -2.62
N SER A 30 4.65 7.43 -2.96
CA SER A 30 4.18 8.57 -3.76
C SER A 30 3.76 8.19 -5.18
N GLU A 31 4.59 7.40 -5.86
CA GLU A 31 4.32 6.93 -7.22
C GLU A 31 3.13 5.98 -7.23
N TYR A 32 2.99 5.15 -6.19
CA TYR A 32 1.85 4.24 -6.05
C TYR A 32 0.53 4.99 -6.16
N PHE A 33 0.37 6.13 -5.48
CA PHE A 33 -0.86 6.93 -5.53
C PHE A 33 -1.15 7.59 -6.88
N LEU A 34 -0.18 7.66 -7.80
CA LEU A 34 -0.39 8.22 -9.14
C LEU A 34 -1.02 7.19 -10.10
N LYS A 35 -1.03 5.90 -9.73
CA LYS A 35 -1.64 4.86 -10.55
C LYS A 35 -3.17 5.00 -10.59
N PRO A 36 -3.82 4.71 -11.73
CA PRO A 36 -5.27 4.80 -11.86
C PRO A 36 -6.01 3.80 -10.95
N ASN A 37 -5.40 2.65 -10.63
CA ASN A 37 -5.95 1.62 -9.73
C ASN A 37 -5.32 1.65 -8.33
N ALA A 38 -4.77 2.79 -7.90
CA ALA A 38 -4.21 2.94 -6.57
C ALA A 38 -5.29 3.11 -5.50
N LEU A 39 -5.02 2.60 -4.30
CA LEU A 39 -5.81 2.96 -3.13
C LEU A 39 -5.70 4.48 -2.86
N SER A 40 -6.81 5.10 -2.47
CA SER A 40 -6.78 6.47 -1.93
C SER A 40 -6.10 6.52 -0.56
N VAL A 41 -5.56 7.68 -0.17
CA VAL A 41 -4.91 7.88 1.15
C VAL A 41 -5.83 7.48 2.31
N GLY A 42 -7.13 7.80 2.22
CA GLY A 42 -8.12 7.45 3.24
C GLY A 42 -8.40 5.94 3.31
N GLU A 43 -8.43 5.26 2.17
CA GLU A 43 -8.60 3.81 2.06
C GLU A 43 -7.38 3.09 2.63
N LEU A 44 -6.17 3.51 2.22
CA LEU A 44 -4.94 2.97 2.77
C LEU A 44 -4.86 3.16 4.28
N ARG A 45 -5.19 4.35 4.79
CA ARG A 45 -5.26 4.64 6.23
C ARG A 45 -6.22 3.69 6.94
N ALA A 46 -7.41 3.45 6.39
CA ALA A 46 -8.39 2.55 6.97
C ALA A 46 -7.87 1.10 7.02
N ARG A 47 -7.25 0.62 5.94
CA ARG A 47 -6.69 -0.74 5.88
C ARG A 47 -5.52 -0.97 6.83
N ILE A 48 -4.64 0.02 6.98
CA ILE A 48 -3.47 -0.10 7.87
C ILE A 48 -3.73 0.42 9.28
N SER A 49 -4.96 0.85 9.58
CA SER A 49 -5.35 1.48 10.85
C SER A 49 -4.41 2.62 11.28
N ALA A 50 -3.97 3.45 10.33
CA ALA A 50 -3.14 4.61 10.65
C ALA A 50 -3.95 5.68 11.39
N LYS A 51 -3.28 6.38 12.32
CA LYS A 51 -3.90 7.39 13.21
C LYS A 51 -4.61 8.50 12.43
N SER A 52 -4.05 8.96 11.32
CA SER A 52 -4.60 10.07 10.52
C SER A 52 -4.13 9.98 9.06
N ASP A 53 -4.88 10.58 8.14
CA ASP A 53 -4.48 10.69 6.72
C ASP A 53 -3.22 11.53 6.56
N ALA A 54 -3.03 12.55 7.41
CA ALA A 54 -1.82 13.37 7.44
C ALA A 54 -0.55 12.53 7.67
N GLN A 55 -0.63 11.47 8.47
CA GLN A 55 0.49 10.57 8.72
C GLN A 55 0.87 9.79 7.45
N VAL A 56 -0.13 9.33 6.70
CA VAL A 56 0.09 8.66 5.41
C VAL A 56 0.67 9.63 4.38
N ARG A 57 0.20 10.88 4.34
CA ARG A 57 0.77 11.94 3.48
C ARG A 57 2.23 12.25 3.83
N GLN A 58 2.57 12.30 5.12
CA GLN A 58 3.96 12.48 5.56
C GLN A 58 4.88 11.36 5.07
N TRP A 59 4.42 10.10 5.13
CA TRP A 59 5.17 8.95 4.61
C TRP A 59 5.30 8.98 3.09
N ARG A 60 4.22 9.37 2.40
CA ARG A 60 4.19 9.52 0.94
C ARG A 60 5.25 10.52 0.47
N ASP A 61 5.28 11.70 1.09
CA ASP A 61 6.15 12.79 0.68
C ASP A 61 7.58 12.64 1.25
N GLY A 62 7.82 11.62 2.09
CA GLY A 62 9.09 11.44 2.77
C GLY A 62 9.49 12.64 3.64
N TYR A 63 8.51 13.40 4.12
CA TYR A 63 8.74 14.68 4.81
C TYR A 63 9.63 14.46 6.04
N GLN A 64 10.76 15.16 6.12
CA GLN A 64 11.80 15.00 7.15
C GLN A 64 12.33 13.55 7.30
N ASN A 65 12.43 12.79 6.21
CA ASN A 65 12.80 11.36 6.26
C ASN A 65 11.87 10.51 7.15
N ARG A 66 10.63 10.97 7.38
CA ARG A 66 9.63 10.19 8.13
C ARG A 66 9.24 8.97 7.33
N ARG A 67 9.47 7.81 7.92
CA ARG A 67 9.09 6.51 7.38
C ARG A 67 8.02 5.85 8.24
N PRO A 68 7.16 5.01 7.65
CA PRO A 68 6.26 4.17 8.43
C PRO A 68 7.08 3.23 9.30
N SER A 69 6.64 2.96 10.54
CA SER A 69 7.25 1.93 11.41
C SER A 69 7.23 0.55 10.72
N PRO A 70 8.10 -0.41 11.08
CA PRO A 70 8.13 -1.73 10.45
C PRO A 70 6.76 -2.43 10.38
N ALA A 71 5.94 -2.31 11.44
CA ALA A 71 4.57 -2.84 11.45
C ALA A 71 3.67 -2.21 10.37
N TYR A 72 3.75 -0.89 10.19
CA TYR A 72 3.01 -0.19 9.14
C TYR A 72 3.56 -0.51 7.76
N ALA A 73 4.87 -0.73 7.61
CA ALA A 73 5.45 -1.13 6.33
C ALA A 73 4.92 -2.49 5.85
N VAL A 74 4.80 -3.46 6.75
CA VAL A 74 4.14 -4.74 6.45
C VAL A 74 2.67 -4.52 6.09
N ALA A 75 1.94 -3.71 6.85
CA ALA A 75 0.52 -3.44 6.58
C ALA A 75 0.30 -2.73 5.24
N ILE A 76 1.16 -1.79 4.86
CA ILE A 76 1.12 -1.09 3.57
C ILE A 76 1.37 -2.09 2.43
N GLU A 77 2.36 -2.97 2.57
CA GLU A 77 2.64 -4.00 1.56
C GLU A 77 1.45 -4.94 1.35
N GLN A 78 0.81 -5.38 2.44
CA GLN A 78 -0.40 -6.20 2.35
C GLN A 78 -1.58 -5.43 1.74
N ALA A 79 -1.79 -4.17 2.15
CA ALA A 79 -2.90 -3.35 1.67
C ALA A 79 -2.78 -2.99 0.17
N THR A 80 -1.55 -2.87 -0.33
CA THR A 80 -1.23 -2.58 -1.73
C THR A 80 -1.08 -3.82 -2.60
N GLY A 81 -1.19 -5.02 -2.02
CA GLY A 81 -1.03 -6.29 -2.73
C GLY A 81 0.39 -6.54 -3.22
N GLY A 82 1.40 -6.04 -2.50
CA GLY A 82 2.81 -6.18 -2.85
C GLY A 82 3.33 -5.20 -3.89
N GLN A 83 2.53 -4.22 -4.33
CA GLN A 83 3.00 -3.16 -5.22
C GLN A 83 4.00 -2.22 -4.55
N VAL A 84 3.81 -1.93 -3.26
CA VAL A 84 4.78 -1.20 -2.43
C VAL A 84 5.33 -2.20 -1.43
N THR A 85 6.60 -2.56 -1.55
CA THR A 85 7.22 -3.55 -0.67
C THR A 85 7.96 -2.91 0.50
N ARG A 86 8.25 -3.69 1.54
CA ARG A 86 9.11 -3.25 2.66
C ARG A 86 10.48 -2.76 2.20
N LYS A 87 11.00 -3.30 1.09
CA LYS A 87 12.28 -2.87 0.49
C LYS A 87 12.22 -1.45 -0.08
N ASP A 88 11.07 -1.06 -0.62
CA ASP A 88 10.85 0.31 -1.10
C ASP A 88 10.81 1.31 0.06
N LEU A 89 10.12 0.94 1.14
CA LEU A 89 10.02 1.77 2.34
C LEU A 89 11.37 1.87 3.08
N TYR A 90 12.20 0.83 3.02
CA TYR A 90 13.48 0.71 3.73
C TYR A 90 14.64 0.21 2.85
N PRO A 91 15.07 0.96 1.81
CA PRO A 91 16.09 0.50 0.86
C PRO A 91 17.42 0.10 1.50
N SER A 92 17.87 0.80 2.55
CA SER A 92 19.14 0.52 3.25
C SER A 92 19.01 -0.42 4.44
N GLU A 93 17.89 -0.36 5.16
CA GLU A 93 17.72 -1.00 6.48
C GLU A 93 16.85 -2.26 6.42
N TRP A 94 16.18 -2.57 5.30
CA TRP A 94 15.21 -3.68 5.24
C TRP A 94 15.83 -5.03 5.61
N GLY A 95 17.11 -5.24 5.26
CA GLY A 95 17.81 -6.49 5.55
C GLY A 95 18.18 -6.68 7.02
N ALA A 96 18.34 -5.59 7.76
CA ALA A 96 18.59 -5.61 9.20
C ALA A 96 17.28 -5.82 9.98
N ILE A 97 16.17 -5.24 9.49
CA ILE A 97 14.85 -5.31 10.14
C ILE A 97 14.17 -6.66 9.86
N TRP A 98 14.29 -7.20 8.64
CA TRP A 98 13.69 -8.48 8.23
C TRP A 98 14.75 -9.46 7.70
N PRO A 99 15.71 -9.89 8.54
CA PRO A 99 16.77 -10.83 8.13
C PRO A 99 16.22 -12.18 7.65
N GLU A 100 15.03 -12.58 8.11
CA GLU A 100 14.35 -13.81 7.70
C GLU A 100 14.03 -13.83 6.20
N LEU A 101 13.71 -12.67 5.60
CA LEU A 101 13.43 -12.56 4.17
C LEU A 101 14.69 -12.69 3.31
N ILE A 102 15.86 -12.40 3.86
CA ILE A 102 17.15 -12.60 3.17
C ILE A 102 17.55 -14.06 3.21
N LYS A 103 17.46 -14.69 4.39
CA LYS A 103 17.86 -16.09 4.58
C LYS A 103 17.02 -17.05 3.75
N SER A 104 15.70 -16.80 3.65
CA SER A 104 14.79 -17.65 2.87
C SER A 104 15.16 -17.74 1.38
N LYS A 105 15.84 -16.72 0.81
CA LYS A 105 16.32 -16.76 -0.58
C LYS A 105 17.58 -17.62 -0.77
N LYS A 106 18.33 -17.88 0.31
CA LYS A 106 19.62 -18.60 0.26
C LYS A 106 19.46 -20.12 0.42
N GLU A 107 18.38 -20.59 1.04
CA GLU A 107 18.09 -22.03 1.22
C GLU A 107 17.31 -22.66 0.05
N ALA A 108 16.77 -21.84 -0.87
CA ALA A 108 16.08 -22.32 -2.07
C ALA A 108 16.98 -22.35 -3.33
N ALA A 109 18.30 -22.17 -3.16
CA ALA A 109 19.30 -22.12 -4.24
C ALA A 109 20.29 -23.29 -4.13
#